data_AF-A0AAE0L6S4-F1
#
_entry.id   AF-A0AAE0L6S4-F1
#
_cell.length_a   1.000
_cell.length_b   1.000
_cell.length_c   1.000
_cell.angle_alpha   90.00
_cell.angle_beta   90.00
_cell.angle_gamma   90.00
#
_symmetry.space_group_name_H-M   'P 1'
#
loop_
_entity.id
_entity.type
_entity.pdbx_description
1 polymer ?
#
loop_
_entity_poly.entity_id
_entity_poly.type
_entity_poly.pdbx_seq_one_letter_code
_entity_poly.pdbx_strand_id
1 'polypeptide(L)'
;MGDSDALGPNSKVLDDMCKDGTFDAFRARIVDELKKNEDLNKYTSNLVEGSETLSRPGAERMTRKDLFEKLKAELEKPVMEKVSAAAWEFLLAEEGVGKEIKDKVEAACGQQTR
;
A
#
# COMPACT_ATOMS: atom_id res chain seq x y z
N MET A 1 32.58 1.76 -5.22
CA MET A 1 31.87 3.05 -5.03
C MET A 1 30.92 3.17 -6.20
N GLY A 2 29.71 2.66 -6.04
CA GLY A 2 28.70 2.64 -7.10
C GLY A 2 27.36 3.08 -6.53
N ASP A 3 26.72 3.99 -7.24
CA ASP A 3 25.27 4.21 -7.28
C ASP A 3 24.58 4.95 -6.13
N SER A 4 25.24 5.88 -5.43
CA SER A 4 24.49 6.86 -4.59
C SER A 4 23.92 8.05 -5.37
N ASP A 5 24.39 8.31 -6.61
CA ASP A 5 24.02 9.52 -7.38
C ASP A 5 22.90 9.30 -8.40
N ALA A 6 22.31 8.11 -8.52
CA ALA A 6 21.29 7.83 -9.54
C ALA A 6 19.96 8.60 -9.33
N LEU A 7 19.76 9.25 -8.18
CA LEU A 7 18.54 9.98 -7.83
C LEU A 7 18.70 11.52 -7.86
N GLY A 8 19.92 12.05 -8.05
CA GLY A 8 20.17 13.50 -8.13
C GLY A 8 19.53 14.31 -6.99
N PRO A 9 19.11 15.58 -7.23
CA PRO A 9 18.51 16.45 -6.19
C PRO A 9 17.23 15.87 -5.55
N ASN A 10 16.57 14.92 -6.22
CA ASN A 10 15.38 14.25 -5.68
C ASN A 10 15.71 13.35 -4.48
N SER A 11 16.94 12.85 -4.34
CA SER A 11 17.32 12.04 -3.16
C SER A 11 17.33 12.89 -1.89
N LYS A 12 17.77 14.15 -1.98
CA LYS A 12 17.80 15.08 -0.84
C LYS A 12 16.39 15.44 -0.37
N VAL A 13 15.45 15.65 -1.30
CA VAL A 13 14.04 15.90 -0.97
C VAL A 13 13.43 14.72 -0.21
N LEU A 14 13.67 13.49 -0.69
CA LEU A 14 13.20 12.29 -0.01
C LEU A 14 13.85 12.10 1.37
N ASP A 15 15.16 12.34 1.49
CA ASP A 15 15.87 12.26 2.77
C ASP A 15 15.33 13.25 3.79
N ASP A 16 15.05 14.49 3.37
CA ASP A 16 14.50 15.52 4.25
C ASP A 16 13.06 15.19 4.69
N MET A 17 12.23 14.67 3.77
CA MET A 17 10.88 14.18 4.08
C MET A 17 10.86 12.95 4.98
N CYS A 18 11.89 12.09 4.90
CA CYS A 18 12.04 10.97 5.83
C CYS A 18 12.41 11.48 7.23
N LYS A 19 13.29 12.48 7.33
CA LYS A 19 13.74 13.03 8.62
C LYS A 19 12.67 13.85 9.33
N ASP A 20 11.85 14.61 8.59
CA ASP A 20 10.81 15.47 9.16
C ASP A 20 9.49 14.75 9.44
N GLY A 21 9.40 13.46 9.11
CA GLY A 21 8.23 12.61 9.34
C GLY A 21 7.11 12.76 8.30
N THR A 22 7.30 13.60 7.27
CA THR A 22 6.32 13.77 6.19
C THR A 22 6.08 12.46 5.44
N PHE A 23 7.14 11.69 5.17
CA PHE A 23 7.01 10.42 4.46
C PHE A 23 6.10 9.42 5.22
N ASP A 24 6.32 9.27 6.53
CA ASP A 24 5.51 8.39 7.36
C ASP A 24 4.06 8.89 7.50
N ALA A 25 3.85 10.21 7.55
CA ALA A 25 2.52 10.80 7.56
C ALA A 25 1.75 10.46 6.27
N PHE A 26 2.39 10.56 5.10
CA PHE A 26 1.76 10.15 3.84
C PHE A 26 1.51 8.65 3.77
N ARG A 27 2.47 7.83 4.21
CA ARG A 27 2.29 6.37 4.29
C ARG A 27 1.09 6.01 5.15
N ALA A 28 0.94 6.61 6.32
CA ALA A 28 -0.18 6.38 7.22
C ALA A 28 -1.52 6.74 6.56
N ARG A 29 -1.57 7.88 5.85
CA ARG A 29 -2.77 8.30 5.13
C ARG A 29 -3.15 7.35 4.00
N ILE A 30 -2.19 6.92 3.18
CA ILE A 30 -2.45 5.94 2.11
C ILE A 30 -3.00 4.64 2.70
N VAL A 31 -2.42 4.16 3.81
CA VAL A 31 -2.92 2.98 4.52
C VAL A 31 -4.36 3.17 5.00
N ASP A 32 -4.71 4.36 5.50
CA ASP A 32 -6.06 4.64 5.96
C ASP A 32 -7.08 4.79 4.82
N GLU A 33 -6.68 5.32 3.66
CA GLU A 33 -7.50 5.31 2.44
C GLU A 33 -7.73 3.86 1.94
N LEU A 34 -6.68 3.04 1.92
CA LEU A 34 -6.80 1.62 1.54
C LEU A 34 -7.74 0.84 2.46
N LYS A 35 -7.71 1.07 3.77
CA LYS A 35 -8.64 0.43 4.73
C LYS A 35 -10.10 0.81 4.49
N LYS A 36 -10.36 2.01 3.98
CA LYS A 36 -11.71 2.52 3.70
C LYS A 36 -12.21 2.18 2.30
N ASN A 37 -11.35 1.64 1.45
CA ASN A 37 -11.68 1.33 0.07
C ASN A 37 -12.67 0.15 0.00
N GLU A 38 -13.93 0.47 -0.32
CA GLU A 38 -15.01 -0.52 -0.40
C GLU A 38 -14.78 -1.58 -1.48
N ASP A 39 -14.12 -1.22 -2.59
CA ASP A 39 -13.81 -2.16 -3.67
C ASP A 39 -12.78 -3.20 -3.22
N LEU A 40 -11.76 -2.80 -2.45
CA LEU A 40 -10.79 -3.73 -1.84
C LEU A 40 -11.47 -4.65 -0.83
N ASN A 41 -12.37 -4.11 -0.01
CA ASN A 41 -13.13 -4.88 0.96
C ASN A 41 -14.02 -5.91 0.25
N LYS A 42 -14.77 -5.49 -0.78
CA LYS A 42 -15.62 -6.37 -1.58
C LYS A 42 -14.83 -7.43 -2.32
N TYR A 43 -13.70 -7.06 -2.91
CA TYR A 43 -12.80 -8.00 -3.58
C TYR A 43 -12.29 -9.08 -2.61
N THR A 44 -11.87 -8.67 -1.41
CA THR A 44 -11.38 -9.59 -0.37
C THR A 44 -12.50 -10.52 0.11
N SER A 45 -13.71 -9.99 0.33
CA SER A 45 -14.89 -10.81 0.67
C SER A 45 -15.19 -11.86 -0.40
N ASN A 46 -15.22 -11.48 -1.67
CA ASN A 46 -15.46 -12.42 -2.78
C ASN A 46 -14.40 -13.54 -2.84
N LEU A 47 -13.13 -13.21 -2.57
CA LEU A 47 -12.05 -14.20 -2.49
C LEU A 47 -12.26 -15.19 -1.34
N VAL A 48 -12.68 -14.70 -0.17
CA VAL A 48 -13.00 -15.56 0.98
C VAL A 48 -14.19 -16.46 0.66
N GLU A 49 -15.25 -15.94 0.05
CA GLU A 49 -16.42 -16.72 -0.35
C GLU A 49 -16.09 -17.81 -1.38
N GLY A 50 -15.17 -17.51 -2.30
CA GLY A 50 -14.67 -18.46 -3.30
C GLY A 50 -13.52 -19.35 -2.84
N SER A 51 -13.15 -19.33 -1.56
CA SER A 51 -11.94 -19.99 -1.07
C SER A 51 -11.99 -21.52 -1.18
N GLU A 52 -10.93 -22.09 -1.74
CA GLU A 52 -10.72 -23.54 -1.80
C GLU A 52 -10.49 -24.13 -0.40
N THR A 53 -9.78 -23.39 0.48
CA THR A 53 -9.57 -23.78 1.87
C THR A 53 -10.91 -23.99 2.59
N LEU A 54 -11.87 -23.10 2.37
CA LEU A 54 -13.20 -23.18 3.01
C LEU A 54 -14.12 -24.18 2.32
N SER A 55 -14.03 -24.35 1.00
CA SER A 55 -14.89 -25.27 0.24
C SER A 55 -14.44 -26.73 0.29
N ARG A 56 -13.24 -27.02 0.79
CA ARG A 56 -12.67 -28.37 0.83
C ARG A 56 -13.35 -29.25 1.89
N PRO A 57 -13.72 -30.50 1.56
CA PRO A 57 -14.20 -31.48 2.56
C PRO A 57 -13.18 -31.69 3.68
N GLY A 58 -13.62 -31.60 4.94
CA GLY A 58 -12.76 -31.71 6.12
C GLY A 58 -12.33 -30.35 6.70
N ALA A 59 -12.62 -29.23 6.03
CA ALA A 59 -12.41 -27.89 6.57
C ALA A 59 -13.15 -27.70 7.91
N GLU A 60 -14.32 -28.32 8.07
CA GLU A 60 -15.13 -28.28 9.29
C GLU A 60 -14.46 -28.94 10.51
N ARG A 61 -13.44 -29.77 10.29
CA ARG A 61 -12.69 -30.49 11.34
C ARG A 61 -11.38 -29.79 11.70
N MET A 62 -10.99 -28.76 10.95
CA MET A 62 -9.77 -28.00 11.19
C MET A 62 -9.96 -27.03 12.35
N THR A 63 -8.87 -26.69 13.04
CA THR A 63 -8.93 -25.63 14.05
C THR A 63 -9.10 -24.27 13.38
N ARG A 64 -9.68 -23.30 14.10
CA ARG A 64 -9.78 -21.91 13.61
C ARG A 64 -8.42 -21.35 13.16
N LYS A 65 -7.35 -21.70 13.88
CA LYS A 65 -6.00 -21.26 13.54
C LYS A 65 -5.55 -21.84 12.21
N ASP A 66 -5.71 -23.16 12.01
CA ASP A 66 -5.27 -23.81 10.78
C ASP A 66 -6.08 -23.34 9.56
N LEU A 67 -7.38 -23.10 9.73
CA LEU A 67 -8.22 -22.50 8.70
C LEU A 67 -7.73 -21.10 8.34
N PHE A 68 -7.46 -20.25 9.33
CA PHE A 68 -6.98 -18.90 9.09
C PHE A 68 -5.60 -18.88 8.41
N GLU A 69 -4.66 -19.71 8.85
CA GLU A 69 -3.32 -19.79 8.24
C GLU A 69 -3.39 -20.27 6.78
N LYS A 70 -4.22 -21.29 6.49
CA LYS A 70 -4.42 -21.77 5.12
C LYS A 70 -5.12 -20.75 4.24
N LEU A 71 -6.19 -20.12 4.76
CA LEU A 71 -6.92 -19.08 4.07
C LEU A 71 -6.01 -17.87 3.79
N LYS A 72 -5.19 -17.47 4.76
CA LYS A 72 -4.18 -16.42 4.58
C LYS A 72 -3.18 -16.83 3.50
N ALA A 73 -2.62 -18.03 3.55
CA ALA A 73 -1.66 -18.49 2.55
C ALA A 73 -2.24 -18.51 1.12
N GLU A 74 -3.53 -18.84 1.00
CA GLU A 74 -4.26 -18.82 -0.27
C GLU A 74 -4.51 -17.39 -0.77
N LEU A 75 -5.00 -16.50 0.10
CA LEU A 75 -5.52 -15.20 -0.28
C LEU A 75 -4.50 -14.05 -0.19
N GLU A 76 -3.39 -14.23 0.53
CA GLU A 76 -2.41 -13.16 0.78
C GLU A 76 -1.87 -12.57 -0.51
N LYS A 77 -1.43 -13.41 -1.46
CA LYS A 77 -0.90 -12.94 -2.74
C LYS A 77 -1.93 -12.11 -3.54
N PRO A 78 -3.12 -12.63 -3.90
CA PRO A 78 -4.07 -11.88 -4.72
C PRO A 78 -4.61 -10.63 -4.03
N VAL A 79 -4.73 -10.63 -2.69
CA VAL A 79 -5.10 -9.43 -1.92
C VAL A 79 -3.98 -8.40 -1.97
N MET A 80 -2.72 -8.81 -1.71
CA MET A 80 -1.58 -7.90 -1.73
C MET A 80 -1.34 -7.29 -3.11
N GLU A 81 -1.52 -8.05 -4.19
CA GLU A 81 -1.43 -7.53 -5.57
C GLU A 81 -2.48 -6.43 -5.81
N LYS A 82 -3.74 -6.66 -5.40
CA LYS A 82 -4.82 -5.69 -5.56
C LYS A 82 -4.63 -4.44 -4.69
N VAL A 83 -4.20 -4.61 -3.44
CA VAL A 83 -3.86 -3.51 -2.52
C VAL A 83 -2.70 -2.68 -3.07
N SER A 84 -1.67 -3.33 -3.60
CA SER A 84 -0.51 -2.64 -4.18
C SER A 84 -0.90 -1.80 -5.40
N ALA A 85 -1.77 -2.33 -6.27
CA ALA A 85 -2.31 -1.57 -7.39
C ALA A 85 -3.10 -0.34 -6.93
N ALA A 86 -4.01 -0.51 -5.97
CA ALA A 86 -4.79 0.62 -5.41
C ALA A 86 -3.90 1.66 -4.73
N ALA A 87 -2.83 1.25 -4.04
CA ALA A 87 -1.87 2.18 -3.45
C ALA A 87 -1.19 3.05 -4.51
N TRP A 88 -0.80 2.46 -5.65
CA TRP A 88 -0.26 3.22 -6.78
C TRP A 88 -1.27 4.18 -7.38
N GLU A 89 -2.54 3.78 -7.51
CA GLU A 89 -3.61 4.67 -7.97
C GLU A 89 -3.79 5.87 -7.04
N PHE A 90 -3.76 5.68 -5.72
CA PHE A 90 -3.82 6.78 -4.75
C PHE A 90 -2.61 7.71 -4.82
N LEU A 91 -1.41 7.15 -5.04
CA LEU A 91 -0.18 7.93 -5.19
C LEU A 91 -0.18 8.77 -6.47
N LEU A 92 -0.75 8.25 -7.56
CA LEU A 92 -0.79 8.92 -8.87
C LEU A 92 -2.05 9.77 -9.08
N ALA A 93 -2.98 9.78 -8.13
CA ALA A 93 -4.19 10.59 -8.23
C ALA A 93 -3.86 12.09 -8.23
N GLU A 94 -4.46 12.83 -9.16
CA GLU A 94 -4.35 14.31 -9.23
C GLU A 94 -5.13 15.01 -8.10
N GLU A 95 -5.85 14.25 -7.27
CA GLU A 95 -6.59 14.74 -6.11
C GLU A 95 -6.29 13.89 -4.87
N GLY A 96 -6.68 14.39 -3.70
CA GLY A 96 -6.44 13.70 -2.43
C GLY A 96 -4.95 13.58 -2.08
N VAL A 97 -4.53 12.42 -1.56
CA VAL A 97 -3.17 12.23 -1.04
C VAL A 97 -2.09 12.36 -2.14
N GLY A 98 -2.38 11.91 -3.37
CA GLY A 98 -1.43 12.03 -4.49
C GLY A 98 -1.10 13.48 -4.83
N LYS A 99 -2.11 14.35 -4.87
CA LYS A 99 -1.94 15.81 -5.03
C LYS A 99 -1.10 16.42 -3.92
N GLU A 100 -1.38 16.08 -2.67
CA GLU A 100 -0.64 16.63 -1.54
C GLU A 100 0.83 16.21 -1.53
N ILE A 101 1.13 14.97 -1.94
CA ILE A 101 2.51 14.50 -2.14
C ILE A 101 3.18 15.34 -3.22
N LYS A 102 2.52 15.53 -4.37
CA LYS A 102 3.02 16.34 -5.49
C LYS A 102 3.31 17.78 -5.05
N ASP A 103 2.36 18.45 -4.40
CA ASP A 103 2.51 19.83 -3.91
C ASP A 103 3.68 19.95 -2.92
N LYS A 104 3.83 18.98 -2.03
CA LYS A 104 4.91 18.96 -1.03
C LYS A 104 6.28 18.75 -1.67
N VAL A 105 6.38 17.85 -2.65
CA VAL A 105 7.62 17.61 -3.41
C VAL A 105 7.99 18.85 -4.23
N GLU A 106 7.04 19.47 -4.92
CA GLU A 106 7.27 20.69 -5.69
C GLU A 106 7.75 21.85 -4.80
N ALA A 107 7.15 22.03 -3.61
CA ALA A 107 7.59 23.03 -2.65
C ALA A 107 9.04 22.78 -2.17
N ALA A 108 9.40 21.53 -1.90
CA ALA A 108 10.75 21.15 -1.49
C ALA A 108 11.79 21.34 -2.61
N CYS A 109 11.44 20.98 -3.85
CA CYS A 109 12.28 21.22 -5.02
C CYS A 109 12.48 22.73 -5.28
N GLY A 110 11.42 23.53 -5.18
CA GLY A 110 11.49 24.98 -5.35
C GLY A 110 12.37 25.69 -4.32
N GLN A 111 12.39 25.19 -3.08
CA GLN A 111 13.27 25.69 -2.01
C GLN A 111 14.76 25.37 -2.26
N GLN A 112 15.06 24.34 -3.04
CA GLN A 112 16.44 23.91 -3.32
C GLN A 112 17.14 24.75 -4.40
N THR A 113 16.39 25.62 -5.09
CA THR A 113 16.89 26.49 -6.18
C THR A 113 17.21 27.92 -5.73
N ARG A 114 17.26 28.20 -4.42
CA ARG A 114 17.63 29.50 -3.84
C ARG A 114 18.86 29.40 -2.96
#